data_AF-A0A0R2QR23-F1
#
_entry.id   AF-A0A0R2QR23-F1
#
_cell.length_a   1.000
_cell.length_b   1.000
_cell.length_c   1.000
_cell.angle_alpha   90.00
_cell.angle_beta   90.00
_cell.angle_gamma   90.00
#
_symmetry.space_group_name_H-M   'P 1'
#
loop_
_entity.id
_entity.type
_entity.pdbx_description
1 polymer ?
#
loop_
_entity_poly.entity_id
_entity_poly.type
_entity_poly.pdbx_seq_one_letter_code
_entity_poly.pdbx_strand_id
1 'polypeptide(L)'
;MKLLISLLFGALVGVSGTFLHNAYRPLGLIVSLLALLLGLRLVRNMYLSKSSLALFAFGWLFVIVRASSLGNGGEVLIEANAYGNLFVFGGAALISWRLLKRI
;
A
#
# COMPACT_ATOMS: atom_id res chain seq x y z
N MET A 1 5.16 -15.83 -13.20
CA MET A 1 5.97 -14.62 -12.91
C MET A 1 5.12 -13.39 -12.58
N LYS A 2 4.11 -13.01 -13.41
CA LYS A 2 3.25 -11.83 -13.16
C LYS A 2 2.68 -11.69 -11.74
N LEU A 3 2.26 -12.82 -11.16
CA LEU A 3 1.67 -12.89 -9.82
C LEU A 3 2.69 -12.52 -8.74
N LEU A 4 3.87 -13.15 -8.77
CA LEU A 4 4.98 -12.86 -7.85
C LEU A 4 5.45 -11.40 -7.99
N ILE A 5 5.61 -10.92 -9.22
CA ILE A 5 6.02 -9.53 -9.48
C ILE A 5 4.98 -8.55 -8.92
N SER A 6 3.69 -8.83 -9.08
CA SER A 6 2.63 -7.97 -8.53
C SER A 6 2.68 -7.91 -7.02
N LEU A 7 2.88 -9.06 -6.35
CA LEU A 7 3.03 -9.15 -4.90
C LEU A 7 4.23 -8.36 -4.40
N LEU A 8 5.41 -8.59 -4.99
CA LEU A 8 6.63 -7.88 -4.61
C LEU A 8 6.51 -6.37 -4.85
N PHE A 9 5.90 -5.98 -5.97
CA PHE A 9 5.69 -4.57 -6.28
C PHE A 9 4.75 -3.90 -5.27
N GLY A 10 3.67 -4.58 -4.86
CA GLY A 10 2.78 -4.12 -3.79
C GLY A 10 3.52 -3.93 -2.47
N ALA A 11 4.38 -4.89 -2.10
CA ALA A 11 5.21 -4.79 -0.92
C ALA A 11 6.18 -3.60 -0.99
N LEU A 12 6.86 -3.37 -2.11
CA LEU A 12 7.77 -2.24 -2.29
C LEU A 12 7.05 -0.88 -2.17
N VAL A 13 5.84 -0.77 -2.73
CA VAL A 13 4.99 0.41 -2.57
C VAL A 13 4.58 0.58 -1.11
N GLY A 14 4.27 -0.52 -0.41
CA GLY A 14 3.99 -0.52 1.02
C GLY A 14 5.17 0.00 1.84
N VAL A 15 6.37 -0.53 1.62
CA VAL A 15 7.59 -0.13 2.32
C VAL A 15 7.86 1.36 2.13
N SER A 16 7.87 1.80 0.86
CA SER A 16 8.10 3.20 0.52
C SER A 16 7.05 4.11 1.16
N GLY A 17 5.77 3.71 1.11
CA GLY A 17 4.67 4.46 1.70
C GLY A 17 4.76 4.56 3.22
N THR A 18 5.14 3.48 3.89
CA THR A 18 5.35 3.43 5.35
C THR A 18 6.41 4.43 5.80
N PHE A 19 7.54 4.55 5.11
CA PHE A 19 8.53 5.56 5.50
C PHE A 19 8.07 6.97 5.14
N LEU A 20 7.47 7.15 3.97
CA LEU A 20 7.16 8.48 3.45
C LEU A 20 5.96 9.15 4.13
N HIS A 21 4.92 8.40 4.50
CA HIS A 21 3.68 8.97 5.01
C HIS A 21 3.90 9.80 6.29
N ASN A 22 4.87 9.37 7.11
CA ASN A 22 5.16 9.96 8.40
C ASN A 22 6.31 10.96 8.37
N ALA A 23 7.28 10.77 7.45
CA ALA A 23 8.48 11.61 7.36
C ALA A 23 8.18 13.06 6.95
N TYR A 24 7.17 13.29 6.10
CA TYR A 24 6.89 14.61 5.54
C TYR A 24 5.41 14.99 5.61
N ARG A 25 4.83 15.07 6.81
CA ARG A 25 3.40 15.40 6.98
C ARG A 25 3.08 16.84 6.48
N PRO A 26 1.97 17.08 5.75
CA PRO A 26 0.99 16.12 5.23
C PRO A 26 1.33 15.57 3.82
N LEU A 27 2.33 16.14 3.14
CA LEU A 27 2.64 15.84 1.73
C LEU A 27 3.05 14.37 1.52
N GLY A 28 3.81 13.81 2.46
CA GLY A 28 4.24 12.42 2.45
C GLY A 28 3.06 11.45 2.43
N LEU A 29 2.02 11.70 3.21
CA LEU A 29 0.78 10.91 3.18
C LEU A 29 0.14 10.95 1.79
N ILE A 30 0.01 12.14 1.21
CA ILE A 30 -0.60 12.35 -0.11
C ILE A 30 0.20 11.59 -1.17
N VAL A 31 1.53 11.73 -1.17
CA VAL A 31 2.41 11.05 -2.12
C VAL A 31 2.35 9.54 -1.95
N SER A 32 2.31 9.02 -0.72
CA SER A 32 2.16 7.59 -0.46
C SER A 32 0.85 7.02 -1.02
N LEU A 33 -0.27 7.73 -0.84
CA LEU A 33 -1.58 7.31 -1.40
C LEU A 33 -1.63 7.43 -2.92
N LEU A 34 -1.01 8.47 -3.50
CA LEU A 34 -0.88 8.61 -4.94
C LEU A 34 -0.02 7.48 -5.53
N ALA A 35 1.10 7.13 -4.91
CA ALA A 35 1.95 6.02 -5.32
C ALA A 35 1.19 4.68 -5.30
N LEU A 36 0.37 4.45 -4.27
CA LEU A 36 -0.52 3.28 -4.21
C LEU A 36 -1.52 3.26 -5.38
N LEU A 37 -2.18 4.38 -5.66
CA LEU A 37 -3.15 4.49 -6.75
C LEU A 37 -2.49 4.27 -8.12
N LEU A 38 -1.30 4.84 -8.34
CA LEU A 38 -0.52 4.65 -9.57
C LEU A 38 -0.04 3.21 -9.72
N GLY A 39 0.45 2.58 -8.63
CA GLY A 39 0.85 1.18 -8.62
C GLY A 39 -0.32 0.24 -8.98
N LEU A 40 -1.48 0.46 -8.38
CA LEU A 40 -2.72 -0.24 -8.72
C LEU A 40 -3.13 -0.03 -10.19
N ARG A 41 -3.00 1.20 -10.71
CA ARG A 41 -3.30 1.49 -12.12
C ARG A 41 -2.33 0.76 -13.05
N LEU A 42 -1.04 0.76 -12.74
CA LEU A 42 0.01 0.12 -13.53
C LEU A 42 -0.18 -1.39 -13.60
N VAL A 43 -0.35 -2.06 -12.45
CA VAL A 43 -0.59 -3.52 -12.40
C VAL A 43 -1.84 -3.91 -13.16
N ARG A 44 -2.92 -3.13 -13.02
CA ARG A 44 -4.16 -3.38 -13.78
C ARG A 44 -3.92 -3.29 -15.28
N ASN A 45 -3.30 -2.22 -15.76
CA ASN A 45 -3.12 -2.01 -17.19
C ASN A 45 -2.12 -2.99 -17.82
N MET A 46 -1.10 -3.39 -17.06
CA MET A 46 -0.08 -4.31 -17.53
C MET A 46 -0.58 -5.76 -17.64
N TYR A 47 -1.39 -6.23 -16.69
CA TYR A 47 -1.78 -7.65 -16.64
C TYR A 47 -3.26 -7.93 -16.87
N LEU A 48 -4.13 -6.91 -16.87
CA LEU A 48 -5.58 -7.02 -17.05
C LEU A 48 -6.21 -8.15 -16.21
N SER A 49 -5.69 -8.36 -15.00
CA SER A 49 -6.00 -9.53 -14.16
C SER A 49 -6.34 -9.13 -12.74
N LYS A 50 -7.51 -9.57 -12.25
CA LYS A 50 -7.95 -9.34 -10.88
C LYS A 50 -7.04 -10.03 -9.86
N SER A 51 -6.56 -11.24 -10.16
CA SER A 51 -5.64 -11.97 -9.29
C SER A 51 -4.30 -11.25 -9.11
N SER A 52 -3.80 -10.59 -10.16
CA SER A 52 -2.56 -9.81 -10.09
C SER A 52 -2.75 -8.55 -9.22
N LEU A 53 -3.88 -7.87 -9.36
CA LEU A 53 -4.27 -6.76 -8.47
C LEU A 53 -4.44 -7.21 -7.00
N ALA A 54 -5.07 -8.35 -6.77
CA ALA A 54 -5.25 -8.89 -5.43
C ALA A 54 -3.91 -9.22 -4.77
N LEU A 55 -2.96 -9.79 -5.51
CA LEU A 55 -1.63 -10.06 -4.98
C LEU A 55 -0.81 -8.79 -4.72
N PHE A 56 -0.94 -7.76 -5.56
CA PHE A 56 -0.39 -6.44 -5.26
C PHE A 56 -0.97 -5.88 -3.94
N ALA A 57 -2.28 -5.98 -3.76
CA ALA A 57 -2.94 -5.58 -2.52
C ALA A 57 -2.44 -6.38 -1.30
N PHE A 58 -2.27 -7.69 -1.44
CA PHE A 58 -1.71 -8.53 -0.37
C PHE A 58 -0.28 -8.14 0.00
N GLY A 59 0.58 -7.87 -0.99
CA GLY A 59 1.94 -7.40 -0.75
C GLY A 59 1.97 -6.09 0.03
N TRP A 60 1.12 -5.13 -0.35
CA TRP A 60 0.98 -3.87 0.38
C TRP A 60 0.47 -4.10 1.81
N LEU A 61 -0.64 -4.83 1.97
CA LEU A 61 -1.26 -5.11 3.28
C LEU A 61 -0.30 -5.81 4.24
N PHE A 62 0.47 -6.79 3.75
CA PHE A 62 1.47 -7.49 4.57
C PHE A 62 2.47 -6.51 5.20
N VAL A 63 2.98 -5.56 4.41
CA VAL A 63 3.91 -4.54 4.91
C VAL A 63 3.24 -3.61 5.90
N ILE A 64 2.00 -3.18 5.64
CA ILE A 64 1.26 -2.31 6.56
C ILE A 64 1.06 -2.98 7.92
N VAL A 65 0.59 -4.23 7.95
CA VAL A 65 0.40 -4.99 9.20
C VAL A 65 1.71 -5.11 9.98
N ARG A 66 2.82 -5.39 9.29
CA ARG A 66 4.14 -5.46 9.91
C ARG A 66 4.62 -4.08 10.39
N ALA A 67 4.35 -3.02 9.66
CA ALA A 67 4.73 -1.66 10.05
C ALA A 67 3.88 -1.10 11.21
N SER A 68 2.66 -1.60 11.39
CA SER A 68 1.76 -1.26 12.50
C SER A 68 2.01 -2.05 13.79
N SER A 69 3.01 -2.92 13.84
CA SER A 69 3.39 -3.69 15.02
C SER A 69 4.77 -3.31 15.54
N LEU A 70 5.04 -3.60 16.82
CA LEU A 70 6.31 -3.29 17.48
C LEU A 70 7.49 -3.93 16.74
N GLY A 71 8.42 -3.10 16.29
CA GLY A 71 9.69 -3.53 15.71
C GLY A 71 10.71 -3.91 16.78
N ASN A 72 11.87 -4.39 16.32
CA ASN A 72 12.96 -4.79 17.22
C ASN A 72 13.49 -3.62 18.08
N GLY A 73 13.36 -2.38 17.60
CA GLY A 73 13.72 -1.17 18.35
C GLY A 73 12.62 -0.66 19.30
N GLY A 74 11.50 -1.39 19.46
CA GLY A 74 10.34 -0.92 20.21
C GLY A 74 9.52 0.15 19.49
N GLU A 75 9.89 0.49 18.24
CA GLU A 75 9.19 1.49 17.44
C GLU A 75 8.02 0.88 16.67
N VAL A 76 7.00 1.71 16.45
CA VAL A 76 5.86 1.41 15.57
C VAL A 76 5.90 2.41 14.42
N LEU A 77 6.12 1.92 13.19
CA LEU A 77 6.33 2.79 12.02
C LEU A 77 5.03 3.43 11.53
N ILE A 78 3.90 2.75 11.72
CA ILE A 78 2.55 3.28 11.46
C ILE A 78 1.82 3.34 12.79
N GLU A 79 1.89 4.51 13.42
CA GLU A 79 1.21 4.79 14.68
C GLU A 79 -0.31 4.89 14.51
N ALA A 80 -1.05 4.61 15.59
CA ALA A 80 -2.51 4.78 15.67
C ALA A 80 -2.93 6.25 15.83
N ASN A 81 -2.36 7.13 15.00
CA ASN A 81 -2.68 8.56 14.96
C ASN A 81 -3.47 8.90 13.69
N ALA A 82 -3.86 10.16 13.51
CA ALA A 82 -4.65 10.59 12.36
C ALA A 82 -3.99 10.26 11.00
N TYR A 83 -2.68 10.49 10.85
CA TYR A 83 -1.96 10.26 9.61
C TYR A 83 -1.76 8.78 9.30
N GLY A 84 -1.41 7.98 10.32
CA GLY A 84 -1.30 6.53 10.18
C GLY A 84 -2.62 5.90 9.82
N ASN A 85 -3.71 6.27 10.50
CA ASN A 85 -5.05 5.78 10.19
C ASN A 85 -5.50 6.19 8.79
N LEU A 86 -5.27 7.43 8.36
CA LEU A 86 -5.57 7.86 6.99
C LEU A 86 -4.77 7.07 5.95
N PHE A 87 -3.51 6.75 6.23
CA PHE A 87 -2.69 5.94 5.32
C PHE A 87 -3.25 4.51 5.19
N VAL A 88 -3.55 3.86 6.31
CA VAL A 88 -4.07 2.48 6.33
C VAL A 88 -5.47 2.40 5.73
N PHE A 89 -6.43 3.16 6.27
CA PHE A 89 -7.82 3.09 5.84
C PHE A 89 -8.04 3.73 4.47
N GLY A 90 -7.36 4.84 4.18
CA GLY A 90 -7.38 5.45 2.85
C GLY A 90 -6.79 4.51 1.80
N GLY A 91 -5.65 3.87 2.09
CA GLY A 91 -5.05 2.89 1.20
C GLY A 91 -5.94 1.67 0.98
N ALA A 92 -6.52 1.11 2.04
CA ALA A 92 -7.46 0.00 1.96
C ALA A 92 -8.71 0.34 1.15
N ALA A 93 -9.25 1.56 1.30
CA ALA A 93 -10.39 2.05 0.51
C ALA A 93 -10.05 2.12 -0.98
N LEU A 94 -8.88 2.66 -1.34
CA LEU A 94 -8.42 2.75 -2.74
C LEU A 94 -8.24 1.36 -3.37
N ILE A 95 -7.63 0.42 -2.63
CA ILE A 95 -7.47 -0.98 -3.06
C ILE A 95 -8.83 -1.62 -3.30
N SER A 96 -9.74 -1.50 -2.33
CA SER A 96 -11.08 -2.11 -2.38
C SER A 96 -11.87 -1.57 -3.57
N TRP A 97 -11.88 -0.24 -3.75
CA TRP A 97 -12.50 0.40 -4.90
C TRP A 97 -11.95 -0.13 -6.22
N ARG A 98 -10.62 -0.29 -6.32
CA ARG A 98 -9.99 -0.77 -7.54
C ARG A 98 -10.32 -2.23 -7.86
N LEU A 99 -10.41 -3.09 -6.84
CA LEU A 99 -10.74 -4.51 -7.00
C LEU A 99 -12.22 -4.74 -7.40
N LEU A 100 -13.12 -3.91 -6.89
CA LEU A 100 -14.55 -3.96 -7.23
C LEU A 100 -14.83 -3.47 -8.64
N LYS A 101 -14.07 -2.47 -9.12
CA LYS A 101 -14.23 -1.95 -10.49
C LYS A 101 -13.97 -3.05 -11.53
N ARG A 102 -14.88 -3.22 -12.48
CA ARG A 102 -14.70 -4.15 -13.61
C ARG A 102 -13.41 -3.80 -14.37
N ILE A 103 -12.66 -4.83 -14.79
CA ILE A 103 -11.39 -4.69 -15.51
C ILE A 103 -11.66 -4.28 -16.94
#